data_AF-R4LAY4-F1
#
_entry.id   AF-R4LAY4-F1
#
_cell.length_a   1.000
_cell.length_b   1.000
_cell.length_c   1.000
_cell.angle_alpha   90.00
_cell.angle_beta   90.00
_cell.angle_gamma   90.00
#
_symmetry.space_group_name_H-M   'P 1'
#
loop_
_entity.id
_entity.type
_entity.pdbx_description
1 polymer ?
#
loop_
_entity_poly.entity_id
_entity_poly.type
_entity_poly.pdbx_seq_one_letter_code
_entity_poly.pdbx_strand_id
1 'polypeptide(L)' 'MIRIRLKRCGRKQHKTRLIYSAIVNFFELGAQPTGTVHGIFLRAKIYHFKRALKLLKRGER' A
#
# COMPACT_ATOMS: atom_id res chain seq x y z
N MET A 1 -0.69 15.70 6.76
CA MET A 1 0.01 14.84 5.78
C MET A 1 0.17 13.44 6.37
N ILE A 2 -0.58 12.47 5.87
CA ILE A 2 -0.50 11.08 6.35
C ILE A 2 0.72 10.42 5.72
N ARG A 3 1.59 9.79 6.52
CA ARG A 3 2.79 9.10 6.04
C ARG A 3 2.78 7.63 6.42
N ILE A 4 2.98 6.76 5.43
CA ILE A 4 3.18 5.33 5.66
C ILE A 4 4.68 5.09 5.82
N ARG A 5 5.09 4.66 7.01
CA ARG A 5 6.49 4.37 7.37
C ARG A 5 6.59 3.04 8.08
N LEU A 6 7.74 2.38 7.96
CA LEU A 6 8.05 1.20 8.75
C LEU A 6 8.41 1.62 10.17
N LYS A 7 7.92 0.85 11.14
CA LYS A 7 8.38 0.93 12.53
C LYS A 7 9.33 -0.24 12.76
N ARG A 8 10.51 0.03 13.34
CA ARG A 8 11.43 -1.01 13.78
C ARG A 8 10.83 -1.68 15.02
N CYS A 9 10.62 -2.99 14.94
CA CYS A 9 10.10 -3.80 16.05
C CYS A 9 10.88 -5.11 16.13
N GLY A 10 11.36 -5.47 17.34
CA GLY A 10 11.87 -6.81 17.68
C GLY A 10 12.97 -7.37 16.76
N ARG A 11 12.96 -8.70 16.61
CA ARG A 11 13.86 -9.48 15.74
C ARG A 11 13.33 -9.53 14.30
N LYS A 12 14.24 -9.69 13.34
CA LYS A 12 13.91 -9.76 11.91
C LYS A 12 12.94 -10.92 11.63
N GLN A 13 11.83 -10.61 10.97
CA GLN A 13 10.87 -11.62 10.53
C GLN A 13 11.08 -11.96 9.05
N HIS A 14 10.86 -13.22 8.69
CA HIS A 14 11.03 -13.71 7.32
C HIS A 14 9.76 -13.57 6.46
N LYS A 15 8.61 -13.25 7.07
CA LYS A 15 7.32 -13.15 6.37
C LYS A 15 6.82 -11.71 6.39
N THR A 16 6.34 -11.24 5.24
CA THR A 16 5.67 -9.93 5.10
C THR A 16 4.21 -10.16 4.74
N ARG A 17 3.30 -9.61 5.54
CA ARG A 17 1.86 -9.59 5.25
C ARG A 17 1.44 -8.16 4.96
N LEU A 18 0.73 -7.95 3.86
CA LEU A 18 0.20 -6.65 3.45
C LEU A 18 -1.33 -6.71 3.41
N ILE A 19 -1.99 -5.78 4.10
CA ILE A 19 -3.45 -5.68 4.09
C ILE A 19 -3.83 -4.72 2.97
N TYR A 20 -4.25 -5.27 1.84
CA TYR A 20 -4.44 -4.52 0.60
C TYR A 20 -5.51 -3.42 0.72
N SER A 21 -6.67 -3.75 1.30
CA SER A 21 -7.78 -2.80 1.50
C SER A 21 -7.36 -1.59 2.32
N ALA A 22 -6.66 -1.81 3.43
CA ALA A 22 -6.16 -0.75 4.29
C ALA A 22 -5.19 0.17 3.55
N ILE A 23 -4.24 -0.39 2.79
CA ILE A 23 -3.26 0.38 2.01
C ILE A 23 -3.95 1.27 0.97
N VAL A 24 -4.94 0.73 0.24
CA VAL A 24 -5.72 1.50 -0.72
C VAL A 24 -6.49 2.63 -0.05
N ASN A 25 -7.14 2.35 1.09
CA ASN A 25 -7.86 3.38 1.86
C ASN A 25 -6.93 4.53 2.28
N PHE A 26 -5.73 4.22 2.80
CA PHE A 26 -4.75 5.25 3.14
C PHE A 26 -4.30 6.04 1.90
N PHE A 27 -4.16 5.41 0.73
CA PHE A 27 -3.88 6.15 -0.50
C PHE A 27 -5.02 7.05 -0.96
N GLU A 28 -6.28 6.66 -0.77
CA GLU A 28 -7.46 7.50 -1.05
C GLU A 28 -7.48 8.71 -0.12
N LEU A 29 -7.03 8.56 1.14
CA LEU A 29 -6.85 9.64 2.11
C LEU A 29 -5.59 10.50 1.88
N GLY A 30 -4.86 10.29 0.77
CA GLY A 30 -3.67 11.08 0.42
C GLY A 30 -2.40 10.70 1.18
N ALA A 31 -2.30 9.47 1.69
CA ALA A 31 -1.09 9.02 2.38
C ALA A 31 0.11 8.87 1.42
N GLN A 32 1.26 9.38 1.85
CA GLN A 32 2.54 9.20 1.14
C GLN A 32 3.40 8.11 1.80
N PRO A 33 3.84 7.09 1.04
CA PRO A 33 4.79 6.12 1.54
C PRO A 33 6.20 6.71 1.56
N THR A 34 7.00 6.31 2.54
CA THR A 34 8.45 6.52 2.55
C THR A 34 9.14 5.66 1.48
N GLY A 35 10.38 6.00 1.08
CA GLY A 35 11.09 5.31 -0.01
C GLY A 35 11.17 3.79 0.17
N THR A 36 11.46 3.29 1.38
CA THR A 36 11.50 1.84 1.65
C THR A 36 10.11 1.20 1.53
N VAL A 37 9.07 1.85 2.05
CA VAL A 37 7.68 1.37 1.92
C VAL A 37 7.26 1.35 0.45
N HIS A 38 7.66 2.35 -0.32
CA HIS A 38 7.41 2.42 -1.75
C HIS A 38 8.04 1.21 -2.48
N GLY A 39 9.29 0.85 -2.16
CA GLY A 39 9.94 -0.35 -2.71
C GLY A 39 9.22 -1.66 -2.36
N ILE A 40 8.69 -1.79 -1.13
CA ILE A 40 7.87 -2.95 -0.73
C ILE A 40 6.59 -3.01 -1.57
N PHE A 41 5.90 -1.88 -1.75
CA PHE A 41 4.68 -1.82 -2.54
C PHE A 41 4.92 -2.11 -4.02
N LEU A 42 6.06 -1.69 -4.56
CA LEU A 42 6.45 -2.00 -5.93
C LEU A 42 6.66 -3.51 -6.12
N ARG A 43 7.42 -4.15 -5.22
CA ARG A 43 7.63 -5.61 -5.23
C ARG A 43 6.33 -6.39 -5.07
N ALA A 44 5.41 -5.90 -4.25
CA ALA A 44 4.10 -6.50 -4.04
C ALA A 44 3.05 -6.11 -5.10
N LYS A 45 3.45 -5.35 -6.14
CA LYS A 45 2.57 -4.89 -7.25
C LYS A 45 1.31 -4.13 -6.80
N ILE A 46 1.33 -3.51 -5.61
CA ILE A 46 0.16 -2.84 -5.01
C ILE A 46 -0.45 -1.78 -5.93
N TYR A 47 0.38 -1.04 -6.68
CA TYR A 47 -0.09 0.01 -7.59
C TYR A 47 -0.88 -0.53 -8.78
N HIS A 48 -0.55 -1.72 -9.29
CA HIS A 48 -1.31 -2.36 -10.36
C HIS A 48 -2.71 -2.74 -9.88
N PHE A 49 -2.79 -3.37 -8.71
CA PHE A 49 -4.07 -3.67 -8.09
C PHE A 49 -4.88 -2.39 -7.82
N LYS A 50 -4.23 -1.30 -7.35
CA LYS A 50 -4.93 -0.05 -7.03
C LYS A 50 -5.57 0.53 -8.29
N ARG A 51 -4.83 0.49 -9.40
CA ARG A 51 -5.31 0.92 -10.71
C ARG A 51 -6.45 0.03 -11.20
N ALA A 52 -6.32 -1.30 -11.12
CA ALA A 52 -7.39 -2.23 -11.51
C ALA A 52 -8.68 -2.00 -10.69
N LEU A 53 -8.56 -1.84 -9.37
CA LEU A 53 -9.70 -1.56 -8.49
C LEU A 53 -10.37 -0.22 -8.83
N LYS A 54 -9.58 0.80 -9.20
CA LYS A 54 -10.11 2.10 -9.64
C LYS A 54 -10.86 2.00 -10.97
N LEU A 55 -10.42 1.13 -11.88
CA LEU A 55 -11.10 0.88 -13.15
C LEU A 55 -12.44 0.16 -12.93
N LEU A 56 -12.46 -0.87 -12.08
CA LEU A 56 -13.70 -1.57 -11.71
C LEU A 56 -14.73 -0.60 -11.10
N LYS A 57 -14.32 0.22 -10.12
CA LYS A 57 -15.19 1.25 -9.50
C LYS A 57 -15.68 2.33 -10.47
N ARG A 58 -15.08 2.47 -11.66
CA ARG A 58 -15.52 3.44 -12.69
C ARG A 58 -16.52 2.85 -13.66
N GLY A 59 -16.51 1.54 -13.90
CA GLY A 59 -17.48 0.87 -14.76
C GLY A 59 -18.81 0.56 -14.08
N GLU A 60 -18.86 0.58 -12.75
CA GLU A 60 -20.10 0.45 -11.97
C GLU A 60 -20.80 1.79 -11.69
N ARG A 61 -20.40 2.87 -12.34
CA ARG A 61 -21.01 4.20 -12.23
C ARG A 61 -21.59 4.65 -13.54
#